data_AF-A0A3D5NTT0-F1
#
_entry.id   AF-A0A3D5NTT0-F1
#
_cell.length_a   1.000
_cell.length_b   1.000
_cell.length_c   1.000
_cell.angle_alpha   90.00
_cell.angle_beta   90.00
_cell.angle_gamma   90.00
#
_symmetry.space_group_name_H-M   'P 1'
#
loop_
_entity.id
_entity.type
_entity.pdbx_description
1 polymer ?
#
loop_
_entity_poly.entity_id
_entity_poly.type
_entity_poly.pdbx_seq_one_letter_code
_entity_poly.pdbx_strand_id
1 'polypeptide(L)'
;VFSDSHQMISRLHRETDLSGIRRLGILILNNIAHTLSLLNGKPIRRGRSRLKKEILEMKLNPNDFSRLYDTVFFSDRADDLKASLTELHRNTEMLISDEKARLYQTGSVKEVFDGFFEELINCYNKIEHA
;
A
#
# COMPACT_ATOMS: atom_id res chain seq x y z
N VAL A 1 -0.15 8.85 -5.06
CA VAL A 1 -1.06 7.79 -4.54
C VAL A 1 -1.07 7.79 -3.02
N PHE A 2 -0.02 7.30 -2.35
CA PHE A 2 0.03 7.32 -0.88
C PHE A 2 0.29 8.73 -0.31
N SER A 3 1.03 9.60 -1.02
CA SER A 3 1.22 11.02 -0.66
C SER A 3 -0.11 11.74 -0.34
N ASP A 4 -1.13 11.48 -1.15
CA ASP A 4 -2.42 12.18 -1.12
C ASP A 4 -3.27 11.77 0.10
N SER A 5 -2.89 10.67 0.76
CA SER A 5 -3.56 10.18 1.97
C SER A 5 -3.30 11.07 3.20
N HIS A 6 -2.21 11.85 3.23
CA HIS A 6 -1.93 12.81 4.32
C HIS A 6 -2.99 13.91 4.41
N GLN A 7 -3.46 14.39 3.25
CA GLN A 7 -4.55 15.36 3.22
C GLN A 7 -5.85 14.73 3.73
N MET A 8 -6.09 13.44 3.46
CA MET A 8 -7.25 12.73 3.98
C MET A 8 -7.20 12.56 5.50
N ILE A 9 -6.03 12.25 6.06
CA ILE A 9 -5.83 12.15 7.52
C ILE A 9 -6.03 13.49 8.21
N SER A 10 -5.48 14.58 7.66
CA SER A 10 -5.72 15.91 8.24
C SER A 10 -7.20 16.33 8.19
N ARG A 11 -7.93 15.97 7.13
CA ARG A 11 -9.38 16.17 7.04
C ARG A 11 -10.14 15.29 8.03
N LEU A 12 -9.74 14.03 8.20
CA LEU A 12 -10.32 13.09 9.15
C LEU A 12 -10.31 13.64 10.58
N HIS A 13 -9.21 14.25 11.01
CA HIS A 13 -9.12 14.81 12.36
C HIS A 13 -10.05 16.00 12.59
N ARG A 14 -10.31 16.80 11.54
CA ARG A 14 -11.22 17.96 11.59
C ARG A 14 -12.70 17.58 11.49
N GLU A 15 -13.01 16.38 10.99
CA GLU A 15 -14.38 15.91 10.87
C GLU A 15 -14.96 15.59 12.25
N THR A 16 -16.20 16.01 12.49
CA THR A 16 -16.87 15.82 13.79
C THR A 16 -18.04 14.86 13.68
N ASP A 17 -18.63 14.75 12.49
CA ASP A 17 -19.73 13.84 12.24
C ASP A 17 -19.23 12.40 12.05
N LEU A 18 -19.89 11.45 12.71
CA LEU A 18 -19.55 10.03 12.64
C LEU A 18 -19.72 9.47 11.22
N SER A 19 -20.75 9.92 10.49
CA SER A 19 -20.98 9.46 9.12
C SER A 19 -19.91 10.00 8.17
N GLY A 20 -19.50 11.26 8.35
CA GLY A 20 -18.36 11.87 7.69
C GLY A 20 -17.05 11.13 7.95
N ILE A 21 -16.76 10.81 9.22
CA ILE A 21 -15.59 10.03 9.64
C ILE A 21 -15.59 8.66 8.96
N ARG A 22 -16.72 7.94 8.96
CA ARG A 22 -16.84 6.63 8.30
C ARG A 22 -16.61 6.73 6.79
N ARG A 23 -17.21 7.74 6.15
CA ARG A 23 -17.02 7.99 4.71
C ARG A 23 -15.55 8.23 4.38
N LEU A 24 -14.87 9.10 5.13
CA LEU A 24 -13.43 9.36 4.98
C LEU A 24 -12.61 8.09 5.26
N GLY A 25 -12.97 7.33 6.29
CA GLY A 25 -12.33 6.06 6.63
C GLY A 25 -12.34 5.05 5.49
N ILE A 26 -13.48 4.89 4.81
CA ILE A 26 -13.56 4.02 3.62
C ILE A 26 -12.65 4.51 2.49
N LEU A 27 -12.56 5.83 2.26
CA LEU A 27 -11.66 6.38 1.25
C LEU A 27 -10.19 6.13 1.58
N ILE A 28 -9.81 6.33 2.84
CA ILE A 28 -8.46 6.05 3.34
C ILE A 28 -8.14 4.57 3.18
N LEU A 29 -9.03 3.67 3.60
CA LEU A 29 -8.86 2.22 3.45
C LEU A 29 -8.70 1.80 2.00
N ASN A 30 -9.46 2.38 1.07
CA ASN A 30 -9.29 2.08 -0.36
C ASN A 30 -7.93 2.54 -0.88
N ASN A 31 -7.42 3.70 -0.45
CA ASN A 31 -6.10 4.19 -0.84
C ASN A 31 -4.99 3.29 -0.26
N ILE A 32 -5.11 2.88 1.01
CA ILE A 32 -4.19 1.92 1.65
C ILE A 32 -4.21 0.59 0.90
N ALA A 33 -5.39 0.05 0.62
CA ALA A 33 -5.53 -1.20 -0.13
C ALA A 33 -4.90 -1.13 -1.52
N HIS A 34 -5.13 -0.05 -2.25
CA HIS A 34 -4.51 0.16 -3.55
C HIS A 34 -2.98 0.26 -3.44
N THR A 35 -2.49 0.98 -2.43
CA THR A 35 -1.05 1.09 -2.15
C THR A 35 -0.43 -0.27 -1.84
N LEU A 36 -1.06 -1.09 -1.01
CA LEU A 36 -0.58 -2.45 -0.70
C LEU A 36 -0.62 -3.37 -1.90
N SER A 37 -1.64 -3.23 -2.75
CA SER A 37 -1.76 -3.97 -4.01
C SER A 37 -0.58 -3.67 -4.95
N LEU A 38 -0.22 -2.38 -5.09
CA LEU A 38 0.95 -1.95 -5.86
C LEU A 38 2.26 -2.44 -5.22
N LEU A 39 2.40 -2.28 -3.91
CA LEU A 39 3.61 -2.68 -3.18
C LEU A 39 3.89 -4.18 -3.28
N ASN A 40 2.84 -5.00 -3.28
CA ASN A 40 2.93 -6.45 -3.42
C ASN A 40 2.91 -6.95 -4.88
N GLY A 41 2.69 -6.07 -5.86
CA GLY A 41 2.49 -6.46 -7.26
C GLY A 41 1.30 -7.40 -7.46
N LYS A 42 0.30 -7.38 -6.57
CA LYS A 42 -0.84 -8.31 -6.57
C LYS A 42 -2.15 -7.51 -6.64
N PRO A 43 -2.91 -7.60 -7.75
CA PRO A 43 -4.18 -6.88 -7.87
C PRO A 43 -5.21 -7.42 -6.89
N ILE A 44 -6.02 -6.52 -6.31
CA ILE A 44 -7.20 -6.89 -5.52
C ILE A 44 -8.31 -7.30 -6.49
N ARG A 45 -8.87 -8.51 -6.33
CA ARG A 45 -9.75 -9.12 -7.33
C ARG A 45 -11.23 -9.17 -6.93
N ARG A 46 -11.54 -9.39 -5.66
CA ARG A 46 -12.89 -9.84 -5.25
C ARG A 46 -13.72 -8.79 -4.49
N GLY A 47 -13.42 -7.51 -4.69
CA GLY A 47 -14.18 -6.40 -4.11
C GLY A 47 -14.10 -6.30 -2.58
N ARG A 48 -14.89 -5.39 -1.98
CA ARG A 48 -14.76 -5.01 -0.56
C ARG A 48 -14.96 -6.15 0.44
N SER A 49 -15.87 -7.08 0.17
CA SER A 49 -16.22 -8.16 1.12
C SER A 49 -15.08 -9.16 1.36
N ARG A 50 -14.12 -9.26 0.42
CA ARG A 50 -12.94 -10.13 0.55
C ARG A 50 -11.64 -9.35 0.67
N LEU A 51 -11.71 -8.03 0.70
CA LEU A 51 -10.56 -7.12 0.73
C LEU A 51 -9.61 -7.44 1.89
N LYS A 52 -10.17 -7.55 3.10
CA LYS A 52 -9.39 -7.85 4.31
C LYS A 52 -8.60 -9.15 4.15
N LYS A 53 -9.26 -10.22 3.67
CA LYS A 53 -8.62 -11.52 3.47
C LYS A 53 -7.54 -11.44 2.40
N GLU A 54 -7.80 -10.78 1.27
CA GLU A 54 -6.82 -10.63 0.20
C GLU A 54 -5.56 -9.89 0.64
N ILE A 55 -5.70 -8.84 1.46
CA ILE A 55 -4.57 -8.10 2.03
C ILE A 55 -3.80 -8.94 3.06
N LEU A 56 -4.49 -9.68 3.93
CA LEU A 56 -3.84 -10.56 4.90
C LEU A 56 -3.05 -11.70 4.25
N GLU A 57 -3.40 -12.09 3.02
CA GLU A 57 -2.68 -13.07 2.20
C GLU A 57 -1.52 -12.45 1.39
N MET A 58 -1.29 -11.14 1.48
CA MET A 58 -0.15 -10.47 0.84
C MET A 58 1.13 -10.65 1.67
N LYS A 59 2.28 -10.66 0.99
CA LYS A 59 3.58 -10.83 1.65
C LYS A 59 3.93 -9.62 2.51
N LEU A 60 3.66 -8.43 2.00
CA LEU A 60 3.87 -7.15 2.68
C LEU A 60 2.53 -6.65 3.19
N ASN A 61 2.41 -6.52 4.51
CA ASN A 61 1.19 -6.13 5.19
C ASN A 61 1.53 -5.22 6.38
N PRO A 62 0.78 -4.12 6.62
CA PRO A 62 1.05 -3.25 7.75
C PRO A 62 0.85 -3.98 9.08
N ASN A 63 1.61 -3.58 10.09
CA ASN A 63 1.44 -4.08 11.45
C ASN A 63 0.01 -3.84 11.93
N ASP A 64 -0.54 -4.82 12.64
CA ASP A 64 -1.90 -4.81 13.20
C ASP A 64 -3.05 -4.58 12.20
N PHE A 65 -2.82 -4.78 10.89
CA PHE A 65 -3.81 -4.50 9.84
C PHE A 65 -5.20 -5.06 10.17
N SER A 66 -5.31 -6.32 10.58
CA SER A 66 -6.60 -6.96 10.87
C SER A 66 -7.37 -6.23 11.98
N ARG A 67 -6.70 -5.94 13.11
CA ARG A 67 -7.32 -5.28 14.27
C ARG A 67 -7.78 -3.87 13.92
N LEU A 68 -6.91 -3.11 13.26
CA LEU A 68 -7.17 -1.74 12.87
C LEU A 68 -8.30 -1.67 11.84
N TYR A 69 -8.29 -2.58 10.85
CA TYR A 69 -9.36 -2.71 9.87
C TYR A 69 -10.71 -3.00 10.55
N ASP A 70 -10.77 -3.98 11.43
CA ASP A 70 -12.01 -4.34 12.13
C ASP A 70 -12.57 -3.17 12.95
N THR A 71 -11.69 -2.44 13.64
CA THR A 71 -12.11 -1.26 14.41
C THR A 71 -12.79 -0.20 13.54
N VAL A 72 -12.34 -0.03 12.29
CA VAL A 72 -12.96 0.92 11.36
C VAL A 72 -14.37 0.51 10.93
N PHE A 73 -14.68 -0.77 10.87
CA PHE A 73 -16.01 -1.25 10.46
C PHE A 73 -16.97 -1.46 11.63
N PHE A 74 -16.45 -1.81 12.81
CA PHE A 74 -17.27 -2.24 13.94
C PHE A 74 -17.32 -1.25 15.10
N SER A 75 -16.48 -0.21 15.12
CA SER A 75 -16.56 0.82 16.17
C SER A 75 -17.63 1.86 15.88
N ASP A 76 -18.35 2.25 16.93
CA ASP A 76 -19.28 3.38 16.97
C ASP A 76 -18.66 4.64 17.58
N ARG A 77 -17.41 4.55 18.04
CA ARG A 77 -16.70 5.65 18.69
C ARG A 77 -15.85 6.39 17.67
N ALA A 78 -16.16 7.67 17.47
CA ALA A 78 -15.44 8.55 16.55
C ALA A 78 -13.92 8.59 16.83
N ASP A 79 -13.53 8.62 18.10
CA ASP A 79 -12.11 8.67 18.49
C ASP A 79 -11.38 7.38 18.12
N ASP A 80 -11.98 6.22 18.35
CA ASP A 80 -11.40 4.92 18.02
C ASP A 80 -11.24 4.76 16.49
N LEU A 81 -12.22 5.23 15.73
CA LEU A 81 -12.18 5.27 14.26
C LEU A 81 -11.00 6.12 13.77
N LYS A 82 -10.87 7.34 14.29
CA LYS A 82 -9.79 8.26 13.92
C LYS A 82 -8.44 7.70 14.30
N ALA A 83 -8.29 7.22 15.54
CA ALA A 83 -7.06 6.63 16.02
C ALA A 83 -6.63 5.43 15.17
N SER A 84 -7.57 4.52 14.87
CA SER A 84 -7.28 3.32 14.08
C SER A 84 -6.90 3.64 12.65
N LEU A 85 -7.57 4.60 12.01
CA LEU A 85 -7.24 5.04 10.65
C LEU A 85 -5.87 5.72 10.58
N THR A 86 -5.55 6.57 11.56
CA THR A 86 -4.25 7.26 11.65
C THR A 86 -3.13 6.27 11.94
N GLU A 87 -3.35 5.30 12.84
CA GLU A 87 -2.39 4.24 13.13
C GLU A 87 -2.15 3.35 11.90
N LEU A 88 -3.23 2.96 11.21
CA LEU A 88 -3.13 2.15 10.00
C LEU A 88 -2.39 2.87 8.87
N HIS A 89 -2.65 4.17 8.71
CA HIS A 89 -1.93 5.03 7.77
C HIS A 89 -0.43 5.07 8.10
N ARG A 90 -0.06 5.36 9.35
CA ARG A 90 1.33 5.38 9.80
C ARG A 90 2.03 4.03 9.61
N ASN A 91 1.37 2.93 9.98
CA ASN A 91 1.94 1.58 9.82
C ASN A 91 2.17 1.25 8.35
N THR A 92 1.31 1.73 7.45
CA THR A 92 1.49 1.58 6.00
C THR A 92 2.65 2.45 5.50
N GLU A 93 2.80 3.67 6.01
CA GLU A 93 3.92 4.54 5.67
C GLU A 93 5.28 3.92 6.05
N MET A 94 5.37 3.41 7.28
CA MET A 94 6.55 2.69 7.76
C MET A 94 6.90 1.52 6.85
N LEU A 95 5.92 0.67 6.51
CA LEU A 95 6.11 -0.46 5.60
C LEU A 95 6.69 -0.02 4.24
N ILE A 96 6.18 1.08 3.67
CA ILE A 96 6.69 1.63 2.42
C ILE A 96 8.14 2.12 2.57
N SER A 97 8.44 2.79 3.68
CA SER A 97 9.78 3.32 3.95
C SER A 97 10.81 2.20 4.11
N ASP A 98 10.46 1.16 4.87
CA ASP A 98 11.30 -0.02 5.09
C ASP A 98 11.56 -0.76 3.77
N GLU A 99 10.53 -0.93 2.96
CA GLU A 99 10.64 -1.59 1.67
C GLU A 99 11.47 -0.77 0.67
N LYS A 100 11.32 0.56 0.67
CA LYS A 100 12.20 1.46 -0.10
C LYS A 100 13.65 1.32 0.34
N ALA A 101 13.92 1.36 1.64
CA ALA A 101 15.27 1.21 2.18
C ALA A 101 15.90 -0.14 1.76
N ARG A 102 15.11 -1.22 1.77
CA ARG A 102 15.52 -2.54 1.27
C ARG A 102 15.90 -2.52 -0.21
N LEU A 103 15.12 -1.83 -1.05
CA LEU A 103 15.40 -1.68 -2.48
C LEU A 103 16.62 -0.79 -2.77
N TYR A 104 16.91 0.21 -1.93
CA TYR A 104 18.12 1.02 -2.07
C TYR A 104 19.40 0.29 -1.64
N GLN A 105 19.28 -0.82 -0.89
CA GLN A 105 20.41 -1.68 -0.52
C GLN A 105 20.79 -2.66 -1.63
N THR A 106 19.87 -3.01 -2.53
CA THR A 106 20.23 -3.69 -3.78
C THR A 106 21.05 -2.72 -4.64
N GLY A 107 22.18 -3.20 -5.17
CA GLY A 107 23.18 -2.38 -5.87
C GLY A 107 22.62 -1.53 -7.02
N SER A 108 23.48 -0.75 -7.67
CA SER A 108 23.07 0.12 -8.76
C SER A 108 22.27 -0.66 -9.82
N VAL A 109 21.29 -0.01 -10.46
CA VAL A 109 20.50 -0.63 -11.55
C VAL A 109 21.40 -1.32 -12.58
N LYS A 110 22.57 -0.73 -12.85
CA LYS A 110 23.59 -1.30 -13.73
C LYS A 110 24.11 -2.66 -13.24
N GLU A 111 24.40 -2.80 -11.95
CA GLU A 111 24.86 -4.06 -11.35
C GLU A 111 23.76 -5.11 -11.27
N VAL A 112 22.50 -4.70 -11.05
CA VAL A 112 21.36 -5.64 -10.99
C VAL A 112 20.98 -6.16 -12.38
N PHE A 113 21.20 -5.36 -13.43
CA PHE A 113 20.92 -5.72 -14.83
C PHE A 113 22.17 -6.09 -15.63
N ASP A 114 23.30 -6.28 -14.94
CA ASP A 114 24.53 -6.75 -15.57
C ASP A 114 24.29 -8.16 -16.14
N GLY A 115 24.61 -8.37 -17.41
CA GLY A 115 24.28 -9.58 -18.17
C GLY A 115 22.94 -9.52 -18.95
N PHE A 116 21.89 -8.88 -18.43
CA PHE A 116 20.63 -8.73 -19.19
C PHE A 116 20.81 -7.83 -20.42
N PHE A 117 21.55 -6.73 -20.28
CA PHE A 117 21.86 -5.86 -21.41
C PHE A 117 22.76 -6.55 -22.45
N GLU A 118 23.70 -7.39 -22.01
CA GLU A 118 24.53 -8.17 -22.94
C GLU A 118 23.71 -9.22 -23.70
N GLU A 119 22.77 -9.89 -23.04
CA GLU A 119 21.82 -10.80 -23.71
C GLU A 119 20.93 -10.06 -24.71
N LEU A 120 20.44 -8.87 -24.37
CA LEU A 120 19.63 -8.04 -25.27
C LEU A 120 20.42 -7.63 -26.53
N ILE A 121 21.67 -7.18 -26.35
CA ILE A 121 22.57 -6.83 -27.45
C ILE A 121 22.86 -8.06 -28.32
N ASN A 122 23.13 -9.22 -27.71
CA ASN A 122 23.36 -10.46 -28.44
C ASN A 122 22.11 -10.91 -29.22
N CYS A 123 20.93 -10.79 -28.65
CA CYS A 123 19.66 -11.07 -29.33
C CYS A 123 19.44 -10.11 -30.50
N TYR A 124 19.68 -8.81 -30.31
CA TYR A 124 19.59 -7.81 -31.38
C TYR A 124 20.55 -8.13 -32.54
N ASN A 125 21.82 -8.40 -32.24
CA ASN A 125 22.83 -8.74 -33.25
C ASN A 125 22.47 -10.02 -34.01
N LYS A 126 21.87 -11.02 -33.34
CA LYS A 126 21.37 -12.25 -33.98
C LYS A 126 20.15 -12.01 -34.88
N ILE A 127 19.40 -10.92 -34.71
CA ILE A 127 18.23 -10.61 -35.53
C ILE A 127 18.63 -9.71 -36.70
N GLU A 128 19.47 -8.70 -36.47
CA GLU A 128 19.85 -7.72 -37.49
C GLU A 128 20.99 -8.22 -38.40
N HIS A 129 21.85 -9.10 -37.90
CA HIS A 129 23.00 -9.62 -38.64
C HIS A 129 22.90 -11.12 -38.97
N ALA A 130 21.67 -11.67 -38.99
CA ALA A 130 21.38 -13.02 -39.49
C ALA A 130 21.14 -13.07 -41.01
#